data_AF-A0A7N6APB7-F1
#
_entry.id   AF-A0A7N6APB7-F1
#
_cell.length_a   1.000
_cell.length_b   1.000
_cell.length_c   1.000
_cell.angle_alpha   90.00
_cell.angle_beta   90.00
_cell.angle_gamma   90.00
#
_symmetry.space_group_name_H-M   'P 1'
#
loop_
_entity.id
_entity.type
_entity.pdbx_description
1 polymer ?
#
loop_
_entity_poly.entity_id
_entity_poly.type
_entity_poly.pdbx_seq_one_letter_code
_entity_poly.pdbx_strand_id
1 'polypeptide(L)'
;HVCRPLGALRLLTNLSVTDKHQHLLKESITLLLSLLVVSNETLQVVLVNVSSNPDMMDDIVQAQVRIKASVVLLFDARTAPAVLLRLLTFAGNLNAWRPSAQVADELRQQQDCLFRVMLDESSQLHSRLVQLLSHPDGEIQAQVARMLT
;
A
#
# COMPACT_ATOMS: atom_id res chain seq x y z
N HIS A 1 1.77 -33.75 -0.84
CA HIS A 1 2.20 -32.94 -2.01
C HIS A 1 1.72 -31.50 -1.85
N VAL A 2 2.48 -30.63 -1.20
CA VAL A 2 2.13 -29.20 -1.06
C VAL A 2 3.35 -28.36 -1.42
N CYS A 3 3.54 -28.15 -2.71
CA CYS A 3 4.50 -27.19 -3.28
C CYS A 3 3.79 -26.50 -4.45
N ARG A 4 2.83 -25.63 -4.12
CA ARG A 4 2.13 -24.74 -5.07
C ARG A 4 2.09 -23.23 -4.72
N PRO A 5 2.69 -22.69 -3.64
CA PRO A 5 2.68 -21.22 -3.46
C PRO A 5 3.58 -20.47 -4.45
N LEU A 6 4.80 -20.97 -4.71
CA LEU A 6 5.80 -20.22 -5.49
C LEU A 6 5.41 -19.96 -6.95
N GLY A 7 4.77 -20.92 -7.61
CA GLY A 7 4.32 -20.76 -9.00
C GLY A 7 3.24 -19.69 -9.13
N ALA A 8 2.27 -19.68 -8.22
CA ALA A 8 1.22 -18.67 -8.16
C ALA A 8 1.79 -17.28 -7.83
N LEU A 9 2.74 -17.19 -6.89
CA LEU A 9 3.40 -15.94 -6.53
C LEU A 9 4.24 -15.36 -7.68
N ARG A 10 4.96 -16.22 -8.40
CA ARG A 10 5.78 -15.82 -9.55
C ARG A 10 4.91 -15.37 -10.71
N LEU A 11 3.77 -16.05 -10.92
CA LEU A 11 2.75 -15.59 -11.86
C LEU A 11 2.19 -14.23 -11.46
N LEU A 12 1.75 -14.04 -10.20
CA LEU A 12 1.26 -12.75 -9.70
C LEU A 12 2.29 -11.62 -9.86
N THR A 13 3.56 -11.92 -9.61
CA THR A 13 4.66 -10.96 -9.83
C THR A 13 4.78 -10.59 -11.31
N ASN A 14 4.77 -11.57 -12.21
CA ASN A 14 4.82 -11.30 -13.65
C ASN A 14 3.58 -10.51 -14.14
N LEU A 15 2.39 -10.85 -13.65
CA LEU A 15 1.16 -10.16 -14.01
C LEU A 15 1.13 -8.72 -13.44
N SER A 16 1.73 -8.48 -12.28
CA SER A 16 1.86 -7.12 -11.72
C SER A 16 2.79 -6.22 -12.53
N VAL A 17 3.76 -6.79 -13.24
CA VAL A 17 4.73 -6.05 -14.07
C VAL A 17 4.16 -5.75 -15.46
N THR A 18 3.19 -6.53 -15.95
CA THR A 18 2.62 -6.36 -17.30
C THR A 18 1.21 -5.77 -17.26
N ASP A 19 1.05 -4.59 -17.86
CA ASP A 19 -0.21 -3.84 -18.02
C ASP A 19 -1.41 -4.73 -18.45
N LYS A 20 -1.20 -5.62 -19.43
CA LYS A 20 -2.24 -6.44 -20.08
C LYS A 20 -3.05 -7.37 -19.16
N HIS A 21 -2.58 -7.67 -17.95
CA HIS A 21 -3.24 -8.64 -17.06
C HIS A 21 -3.61 -8.07 -15.68
N GLN A 22 -3.39 -6.78 -15.46
CA GLN A 22 -3.66 -6.16 -14.16
C GLN A 22 -5.15 -6.05 -13.83
N HIS A 23 -6.04 -6.10 -14.83
CA HIS A 23 -7.49 -6.22 -14.61
C HIS A 23 -7.87 -7.50 -13.83
N LEU A 24 -7.11 -8.60 -13.96
CA LEU A 24 -7.30 -9.82 -13.18
C LEU A 24 -6.89 -9.66 -11.71
N LEU A 25 -6.04 -8.67 -11.41
CA LEU A 25 -5.60 -8.35 -10.05
C LEU A 25 -6.57 -7.42 -9.33
N LYS A 26 -7.45 -6.70 -10.05
CA LYS A 26 -8.44 -5.77 -9.48
C LYS A 26 -9.34 -6.46 -8.45
N GLU A 27 -9.90 -7.62 -8.80
CA GLU A 27 -10.75 -8.40 -7.88
C GLU A 27 -9.97 -8.98 -6.69
N SER A 28 -8.64 -9.09 -6.82
CA SER A 28 -7.75 -9.61 -5.80
C SER A 28 -7.08 -8.52 -4.96
N ILE A 29 -7.29 -7.24 -5.26
CA ILE A 29 -6.57 -6.12 -4.63
C ILE A 29 -6.80 -6.11 -3.11
N THR A 30 -8.04 -6.33 -2.69
CA THR A 30 -8.43 -6.41 -1.27
C THR A 30 -7.74 -7.57 -0.57
N LEU A 31 -7.60 -8.72 -1.25
CA LEU A 31 -6.89 -9.89 -0.71
C LEU A 31 -5.38 -9.61 -0.63
N LEU A 32 -4.78 -9.00 -1.65
CA LEU A 32 -3.36 -8.63 -1.64
C LEU A 32 -3.05 -7.62 -0.53
N LEU A 33 -3.93 -6.64 -0.30
CA LEU A 33 -3.81 -5.67 0.80
C LEU A 33 -3.92 -6.35 2.17
N SER A 34 -4.81 -7.33 2.33
CA SER A 34 -4.90 -8.12 3.57
C SER A 34 -3.66 -8.98 3.84
N LEU A 35 -3.01 -9.41 2.77
CA LEU A 35 -1.79 -10.20 2.82
C LEU A 35 -0.57 -9.35 3.22
N LEU A 36 -0.55 -8.04 2.97
CA LEU A 36 0.55 -7.13 3.34
C LEU A 36 0.97 -7.24 4.83
N VAL A 37 0.00 -7.51 5.70
CA VAL A 37 0.18 -7.60 7.17
C VAL A 37 0.75 -8.95 7.62
N VAL A 38 0.50 -10.03 6.86
CA VAL A 38 0.77 -11.43 7.29
C VAL A 38 1.76 -12.15 6.37
N SER A 39 2.13 -11.56 5.22
CA SER A 39 2.78 -12.29 4.12
C SER A 39 4.29 -12.13 4.02
N ASN A 40 4.87 -12.99 3.18
CA ASN A 40 6.28 -12.98 2.82
C ASN A 40 6.64 -11.81 1.88
N GLU A 41 7.95 -11.59 1.73
CA GLU A 41 8.55 -10.54 0.90
C GLU A 41 8.00 -10.48 -0.53
N THR A 42 7.77 -11.62 -1.18
CA THR A 42 7.32 -11.67 -2.57
C THR A 42 5.96 -10.99 -2.75
N LEU A 43 5.01 -11.22 -1.85
CA LEU A 43 3.69 -10.58 -1.93
C LEU A 43 3.74 -9.07 -1.68
N GLN A 44 4.64 -8.62 -0.81
CA GLN A 44 4.86 -7.19 -0.57
C GLN A 44 5.42 -6.50 -1.82
N VAL A 45 6.33 -7.16 -2.55
CA VAL A 45 6.89 -6.64 -3.81
C VAL A 45 5.82 -6.52 -4.88
N VAL A 46 4.93 -7.52 -5.01
CA VAL A 46 3.79 -7.46 -5.94
C VAL A 46 2.93 -6.23 -5.67
N LEU A 47 2.64 -5.94 -4.40
CA LEU A 47 1.80 -4.80 -4.03
C LEU A 47 2.45 -3.46 -4.38
N VAL A 48 3.75 -3.32 -4.12
CA VAL A 48 4.51 -2.11 -4.49
C VAL A 48 4.51 -1.91 -6.00
N ASN A 49 4.73 -2.97 -6.77
CA ASN A 49 4.71 -2.91 -8.23
C ASN A 49 3.34 -2.48 -8.76
N VAL A 50 2.26 -3.08 -8.25
CA VAL A 50 0.87 -2.73 -8.58
C VAL A 50 0.59 -1.26 -8.28
N SER A 51 0.98 -0.76 -7.10
CA SER A 51 0.77 0.65 -6.73
C SER A 51 1.54 1.65 -7.58
N SER A 52 2.56 1.20 -8.31
CA SER A 52 3.33 2.07 -9.20
C SER A 52 2.63 2.30 -10.55
N ASN A 53 1.53 1.58 -10.85
CA ASN A 53 0.74 1.81 -12.06
C ASN A 53 -0.44 2.77 -11.77
N PRO A 54 -0.49 3.95 -12.41
CA PRO A 54 -1.63 4.87 -12.34
C PRO A 54 -2.98 4.23 -12.67
N ASP A 55 -3.04 3.30 -13.63
CA ASP A 55 -4.29 2.67 -14.08
C ASP A 55 -4.94 1.76 -13.02
N MET A 56 -4.16 1.37 -12.01
CA MET A 56 -4.64 0.56 -10.89
C MET A 56 -5.07 1.42 -9.69
N MET A 57 -4.78 2.73 -9.68
CA MET A 57 -4.97 3.56 -8.50
C MET A 57 -6.43 3.62 -8.06
N ASP A 58 -7.35 3.81 -9.00
CA ASP A 58 -8.78 3.92 -8.68
C ASP A 58 -9.30 2.65 -7.99
N ASP A 59 -8.83 1.46 -8.39
CA ASP A 59 -9.18 0.20 -7.74
C ASP A 59 -8.51 0.03 -6.37
N ILE A 60 -7.25 0.46 -6.24
CA ILE A 60 -6.48 0.35 -5.00
C ILE A 60 -7.06 1.25 -3.90
N VAL A 61 -7.37 2.51 -4.22
CA VAL A 61 -7.86 3.49 -3.24
C VAL A 61 -9.28 3.19 -2.78
N GLN A 62 -10.10 2.58 -3.66
CA GLN A 62 -11.46 2.11 -3.35
C GLN A 62 -11.49 0.76 -2.64
N ALA A 63 -10.38 0.02 -2.64
CA ALA A 63 -10.31 -1.30 -2.03
C ALA A 63 -10.79 -1.25 -0.58
N GLN A 64 -11.79 -2.07 -0.26
CA GLN A 64 -12.32 -2.15 1.10
C GLN A 64 -11.32 -2.86 1.99
N VAL A 65 -10.62 -2.09 2.82
CA VAL A 65 -9.64 -2.64 3.73
C VAL A 65 -10.39 -3.09 4.98
N ARG A 66 -10.83 -4.36 5.01
CA ARG A 66 -11.36 -5.00 6.23
C ARG A 66 -10.35 -4.98 7.40
N ILE A 67 -9.10 -4.60 7.14
CA ILE A 67 -7.98 -4.53 8.09
C ILE A 67 -7.57 -3.05 8.28
N LYS A 68 -8.55 -2.20 8.64
CA LYS A 68 -8.41 -0.74 8.78
C LYS A 68 -7.27 -0.28 9.70
N ALA A 69 -7.05 -0.99 10.80
CA ALA A 69 -6.10 -0.57 11.82
C ALA A 69 -4.70 -1.15 11.59
N SER A 70 -4.58 -2.36 11.05
CA SER A 70 -3.29 -3.06 11.08
C SER A 70 -2.27 -2.51 10.10
N VAL A 71 -2.69 -1.99 8.94
CA VAL A 71 -1.73 -1.46 7.94
C VAL A 71 -1.04 -0.20 8.45
N VAL A 72 -1.78 0.76 9.01
CA VAL A 72 -1.19 2.00 9.57
C VAL A 72 -0.30 1.69 10.78
N LEU A 73 -0.63 0.65 11.56
CA LEU A 73 0.20 0.20 12.69
C LEU A 73 1.56 -0.36 12.27
N LEU A 74 1.74 -0.76 10.99
CA LEU A 74 3.04 -1.20 10.48
C LEU A 74 4.01 -0.04 10.23
N PHE A 75 3.52 1.22 10.21
CA PHE A 75 4.37 2.41 10.13
C PHE A 75 4.89 2.76 11.53
N ASP A 76 5.77 1.90 12.05
CA ASP A 76 6.33 1.98 13.39
C ASP A 76 7.81 1.60 13.34
N ALA A 77 8.64 2.22 14.18
CA ALA A 77 10.08 1.98 14.20
C ALA A 77 10.48 0.54 14.57
N ARG A 78 9.55 -0.25 15.12
CA ARG A 78 9.74 -1.68 15.42
C ARG A 78 9.51 -2.58 14.22
N THR A 79 8.92 -2.06 13.13
CA THR A 79 8.74 -2.82 11.90
C THR A 79 10.10 -3.06 11.24
N ALA A 80 10.31 -4.27 10.71
CA ALA A 80 11.55 -4.61 10.04
C ALA A 80 11.86 -3.58 8.92
N PRO A 81 13.07 -3.01 8.84
CA PRO A 81 13.38 -1.90 7.93
C PRO A 81 13.01 -2.16 6.47
N ALA A 82 13.31 -3.37 5.95
CA ALA A 82 12.96 -3.75 4.58
C ALA A 82 11.45 -3.78 4.33
N VAL A 83 10.65 -4.15 5.32
CA VAL A 83 9.18 -4.12 5.24
C VAL A 83 8.71 -2.67 5.29
N LEU A 84 9.26 -1.87 6.21
CA LEU A 84 8.89 -0.48 6.37
C LEU A 84 9.21 0.36 5.12
N LEU A 85 10.36 0.16 4.49
CA LEU A 85 10.71 0.82 3.22
C LEU A 85 9.70 0.48 2.11
N ARG A 86 9.26 -0.77 1.98
CA ARG A 86 8.24 -1.16 1.00
C ARG A 86 6.88 -0.52 1.31
N LEU A 87 6.50 -0.45 2.58
CA LEU A 87 5.28 0.23 3.02
C LEU A 87 5.33 1.73 2.71
N LEU A 88 6.47 2.37 2.95
CA LEU A 88 6.69 3.78 2.60
C LEU A 88 6.66 4.00 1.08
N THR A 89 7.17 3.07 0.28
CA THR A 89 7.11 3.16 -1.19
C THR A 89 5.67 3.01 -1.67
N PHE A 90 4.95 2.02 -1.15
CA PHE A 90 3.54 1.84 -1.43
C PHE A 90 2.72 3.10 -1.06
N ALA A 91 2.88 3.61 0.15
CA ALA A 91 2.19 4.81 0.61
C ALA A 91 2.60 6.06 -0.19
N GLY A 92 3.87 6.20 -0.57
CA GLY A 92 4.37 7.27 -1.42
C GLY A 92 3.73 7.25 -2.81
N ASN A 93 3.59 6.07 -3.41
CA ASN A 93 2.90 5.90 -4.69
C ASN A 93 1.44 6.34 -4.58
N LEU A 94 0.72 5.89 -3.54
CA LEU A 94 -0.65 6.34 -3.30
C LEU A 94 -0.75 7.85 -3.06
N ASN A 95 0.20 8.43 -2.31
CA ASN A 95 0.29 9.86 -2.08
C ASN A 95 0.66 10.65 -3.34
N ALA A 96 1.09 10.03 -4.44
CA ALA A 96 1.27 10.70 -5.72
C ALA A 96 -0.03 10.77 -6.53
N TRP A 97 -1.02 9.94 -6.21
CA TRP A 97 -2.35 10.01 -6.82
C TRP A 97 -3.09 11.27 -6.35
N ARG A 98 -3.66 12.01 -7.30
CA ARG A 98 -4.32 13.30 -7.09
C ARG A 98 -5.74 13.23 -7.64
N PRO A 99 -6.72 12.79 -6.83
CA PRO A 99 -8.12 12.76 -7.26
C PRO A 99 -8.65 14.16 -7.48
N SER A 100 -9.70 14.28 -8.29
CA SER A 100 -10.53 15.49 -8.28
C SER A 100 -11.22 15.64 -6.93
N ALA A 101 -11.63 16.88 -6.59
CA ALA A 101 -12.35 17.14 -5.34
C ALA A 101 -13.62 16.28 -5.21
N GLN A 102 -14.34 16.09 -6.31
CA GLN A 102 -15.53 15.23 -6.35
C GLN A 102 -15.20 13.77 -6.01
N VAL A 103 -14.17 13.19 -6.63
CA VAL A 103 -13.76 11.80 -6.36
C VAL A 103 -13.30 11.65 -4.91
N ALA A 104 -12.57 12.62 -4.37
CA ALA A 104 -12.16 12.61 -2.96
C ALA A 104 -13.37 12.64 -2.02
N ASP A 105 -14.38 13.47 -2.30
CA ASP A 105 -15.59 13.55 -1.48
C ASP A 105 -16.43 12.26 -1.55
N GLU A 106 -16.54 11.66 -2.73
CA GLU A 106 -17.19 10.35 -2.91
C GLU A 106 -16.47 9.26 -2.09
N LEU A 107 -15.14 9.23 -2.11
CA LEU A 107 -14.33 8.30 -1.32
C LEU A 107 -14.45 8.54 0.19
N ARG A 108 -14.58 9.80 0.63
CA ARG A 108 -14.80 10.12 2.06
C ARG A 108 -16.12 9.57 2.60
N GLN A 109 -17.14 9.39 1.74
CA GLN A 109 -18.39 8.74 2.14
C GLN A 109 -18.22 7.23 2.37
N GLN A 110 -17.17 6.62 1.80
CA GLN A 110 -16.85 5.21 2.02
C GLN A 110 -16.04 5.06 3.31
N GLN A 111 -16.65 4.51 4.36
CA GLN A 111 -15.99 4.39 5.66
C GLN A 111 -14.77 3.45 5.67
N ASP A 112 -14.65 2.54 4.70
CA ASP A 112 -13.72 1.41 4.70
C ASP A 112 -12.73 1.36 3.53
N CYS A 113 -12.71 2.38 2.69
CA CYS A 113 -11.77 2.41 1.57
C CYS A 113 -10.34 2.75 2.04
N LEU A 114 -9.35 2.28 1.29
CA LEU A 114 -7.93 2.54 1.56
C LEU A 114 -7.62 4.04 1.57
N PHE A 115 -8.31 4.83 0.73
CA PHE A 115 -8.23 6.30 0.75
C PHE A 115 -8.48 6.86 2.16
N ARG A 116 -9.58 6.47 2.82
CA ARG A 116 -9.93 6.96 4.17
C ARG A 116 -8.92 6.52 5.22
N VAL A 117 -8.30 5.35 5.04
CA VAL A 117 -7.35 4.78 5.99
C VAL A 117 -5.96 5.40 5.86
N MET A 118 -5.49 5.72 4.66
CA MET A 118 -4.09 6.12 4.41
C MET A 118 -3.91 7.54 3.90
N LEU A 119 -4.84 8.09 3.12
CA LEU A 119 -4.64 9.32 2.35
C LEU A 119 -5.47 10.50 2.86
N ASP A 120 -6.66 10.24 3.41
CA ASP A 120 -7.52 11.30 3.94
C ASP A 120 -6.89 11.97 5.17
N GLU A 121 -7.22 13.24 5.39
CA GLU A 121 -6.73 14.05 6.53
C GLU A 121 -7.08 13.43 7.90
N SER A 122 -8.15 12.63 7.97
CA SER A 122 -8.52 11.90 9.19
C SER A 122 -7.64 10.67 9.46
N SER A 123 -6.74 10.31 8.54
CA SER A 123 -5.83 9.18 8.69
C SER A 123 -4.81 9.41 9.81
N GLN A 124 -4.50 8.34 10.55
CA GLN A 124 -3.40 8.36 11.51
C GLN A 124 -2.01 8.24 10.85
N LEU A 125 -1.93 8.00 9.53
CA LEU A 125 -0.67 7.80 8.82
C LEU A 125 0.26 8.99 8.99
N HIS A 126 -0.25 10.23 8.89
CA HIS A 126 0.56 11.42 9.07
C HIS A 126 1.29 11.44 10.43
N SER A 127 0.58 11.14 11.53
CA SER A 127 1.18 11.08 12.87
C SER A 127 2.26 10.00 12.98
N ARG A 128 2.09 8.87 12.30
CA ARG A 128 3.08 7.78 12.24
C ARG A 128 4.31 8.18 11.45
N LEU A 129 4.14 8.83 10.30
CA LEU A 129 5.23 9.38 9.50
C LEU A 129 6.07 10.37 10.33
N VAL A 130 5.43 11.28 11.06
CA VAL A 130 6.16 12.21 11.95
C VAL A 130 7.02 11.47 13.00
N GLN A 131 6.51 10.38 13.59
CA GLN A 131 7.30 9.56 14.52
C GLN A 131 8.51 8.89 13.85
N LEU A 132 8.36 8.47 12.60
CA LEU A 132 9.42 7.82 11.82
C LEU A 132 10.54 8.77 11.36
N LEU A 133 10.38 10.09 11.49
CA LEU A 133 11.48 11.04 11.26
C LEU A 133 12.65 10.82 12.21
N SER A 134 12.42 10.19 13.38
CA SER A 134 13.47 9.86 14.36
C SER A 134 14.02 8.43 14.19
N HIS A 135 13.69 7.73 13.10
CA HIS A 135 14.15 6.37 12.85
C HIS A 135 15.68 6.31 12.66
N PRO A 136 16.40 5.29 13.18
CA PRO A 136 17.87 5.22 13.06
C PRO A 136 18.38 4.99 11.63
N ASP A 137 17.53 4.48 10.75
CA ASP A 137 17.85 4.26 9.34
C ASP A 137 17.63 5.55 8.52
N GLY A 138 18.71 6.06 7.92
CA GLY A 138 18.68 7.31 7.15
C GLY A 138 17.86 7.23 5.85
N GLU A 139 17.70 6.06 5.25
CA GLU A 139 16.87 5.90 4.05
C GLU A 139 15.39 6.05 4.40
N ILE A 140 14.97 5.43 5.50
CA ILE A 140 13.61 5.57 6.06
C ILE A 140 13.32 7.04 6.39
N GLN A 141 14.24 7.72 7.10
CA GLN A 141 14.08 9.14 7.42
C GLN A 141 13.93 10.00 6.16
N ALA A 142 14.80 9.80 5.16
CA ALA A 142 14.77 10.56 3.93
C ALA A 142 13.45 10.34 3.16
N GLN A 143 12.94 9.11 3.13
CA GLN A 143 11.67 8.81 2.46
C GLN A 143 10.47 9.40 3.18
N VAL A 144 10.42 9.30 4.50
CA VAL A 144 9.38 9.91 5.33
C VAL A 144 9.39 11.43 5.16
N ALA A 145 10.55 12.07 5.18
CA ALA A 145 10.66 13.52 4.98
C ALA A 145 10.07 13.95 3.63
N ARG A 146 10.36 13.23 2.53
CA ARG A 146 9.79 13.51 1.20
C ARG A 146 8.26 13.36 1.15
N MET A 147 7.69 12.50 1.98
CA MET A 147 6.23 12.29 2.02
C MET A 147 5.49 13.36 2.82
N LEU A 148 6.19 14.07 3.72
CA LEU A 148 5.62 15.10 4.58
C LEU A 148 5.75 16.52 4.01
N THR A 149 6.54 16.69 2.95
CA THR A 149 6.72 17.94 2.18
C THR A 149 5.78 18.03 1.00
#